data_AF-A0A1B9S839-F1
#
_entry.id   AF-A0A1B9S839-F1
#
_cell.length_a   1.000
_cell.length_b   1.000
_cell.length_c   1.000
_cell.angle_alpha   90.00
_cell.angle_beta   90.00
_cell.angle_gamma   90.00
#
_symmetry.space_group_name_H-M   'P 1'
#
loop_
_entity.id
_entity.type
_entity.pdbx_description
1 polymer ?
#
loop_
_entity_poly.entity_id
_entity_poly.type
_entity_poly.pdbx_seq_one_letter_code
_entity_poly.pdbx_strand_id
1 'polypeptide(L)'
;MAQPYLALGLAGPHLVELTASRELLSRWDALPVAFSVLGIDRIDGSPPASATLTSSAVGATLAGVTKHGRFLITATPQRDHPYNLARRVASLAHLSHGRSGLLIGVRDAYAPEGPRDAPAWGGAGLGGGAALNAQTAYDAARAVRALEQSWPHDTIIGNRETGILVQSNRIVHVDIDNSFSIAGPLNTPEPATGASVIAWYASSVADNPPAGDDDPIDLVLGPAGSVPVVALGDAPPAGSFTGVVLRAGLEQSVAALLDTAEQWLADGFASRPLGVPLRAALALPAPTPLPSTARAAFPVPQPHVSL
;
A
#
# COMPACT_ATOMS: atom_id res chain seq x y z
N MET A 1 -27.63 -6.50 4.95
CA MET A 1 -26.29 -6.42 4.36
C MET A 1 -25.48 -5.42 5.18
N ALA A 2 -24.20 -5.65 5.43
CA ALA A 2 -23.37 -4.67 6.14
C ALA A 2 -23.28 -3.38 5.31
N GLN A 3 -23.29 -2.22 5.97
CA GLN A 3 -23.14 -0.93 5.30
C GLN A 3 -21.74 -0.84 4.67
N PRO A 4 -21.62 -0.37 3.41
CA PRO A 4 -20.32 -0.20 2.76
C PRO A 4 -19.50 0.85 3.52
N TYR A 5 -18.19 0.66 3.62
CA TYR A 5 -17.31 1.73 4.12
C TYR A 5 -17.03 2.77 3.03
N LEU A 6 -16.66 3.97 3.47
CA LEU A 6 -16.18 5.04 2.59
C LEU A 6 -14.65 5.13 2.66
N ALA A 7 -14.02 5.33 1.51
CA ALA A 7 -12.61 5.68 1.34
C ALA A 7 -12.48 6.86 0.38
N LEU A 8 -11.31 7.52 0.36
CA LEU A 8 -11.06 8.70 -0.49
C LEU A 8 -9.98 8.43 -1.53
N GLY A 9 -10.12 9.01 -2.72
CA GLY A 9 -9.09 9.05 -3.76
C GLY A 9 -8.52 10.46 -3.89
N LEU A 10 -7.25 10.65 -3.51
CA LEU A 10 -6.53 11.92 -3.61
C LEU A 10 -5.54 11.87 -4.78
N ALA A 11 -5.66 12.81 -5.72
CA ALA A 11 -4.73 12.98 -6.83
C ALA A 11 -3.53 13.85 -6.41
N GLY A 12 -2.52 13.94 -7.27
CA GLY A 12 -1.33 14.78 -7.05
C GLY A 12 -1.64 16.21 -6.55
N PRO A 13 -2.50 16.98 -7.22
CA PRO A 13 -2.89 18.33 -6.78
C PRO A 13 -3.54 18.36 -5.39
N HIS A 14 -4.38 17.36 -5.07
CA HIS A 14 -5.02 17.25 -3.76
C HIS A 14 -4.00 17.00 -2.64
N LEU A 15 -2.91 16.27 -2.92
CA LEU A 15 -1.83 16.09 -1.96
C LEU A 15 -1.09 17.40 -1.68
N VAL A 16 -0.91 18.25 -2.70
CA VAL A 16 -0.33 19.60 -2.53
C VAL A 16 -1.25 20.45 -1.66
N GLU A 17 -2.54 20.51 -1.98
CA GLU A 17 -3.53 21.27 -1.22
C GLU A 17 -3.61 20.79 0.25
N LEU A 18 -3.74 19.48 0.47
CA LEU A 18 -3.87 18.88 1.80
C LEU A 18 -2.64 19.17 2.68
N THR A 19 -1.43 19.07 2.11
CA THR A 19 -0.18 19.30 2.88
C THR A 19 0.12 20.78 3.10
N ALA A 20 -0.49 21.68 2.32
CA ALA A 20 -0.36 23.12 2.49
C ALA A 20 -1.34 23.72 3.52
N SER A 21 -2.39 23.00 3.91
CA SER A 21 -3.44 23.50 4.81
C SER A 21 -3.55 22.69 6.10
N ARG A 22 -3.23 23.31 7.24
CA ARG A 22 -3.41 22.69 8.57
C ARG A 22 -4.88 22.35 8.86
N GLU A 23 -5.80 23.18 8.38
CA GLU A 23 -7.24 22.97 8.56
C GLU A 23 -7.70 21.73 7.82
N LEU A 24 -7.39 21.63 6.52
CA LEU A 24 -7.76 20.46 5.71
C LEU A 24 -7.10 19.19 6.24
N LEU A 25 -5.83 19.28 6.66
CA LEU A 25 -5.12 18.16 7.27
C LEU A 25 -5.78 17.68 8.57
N SER A 26 -6.19 18.60 9.44
CA SER A 26 -6.89 18.26 10.68
C SER A 26 -8.26 17.65 10.41
N ARG A 27 -9.00 18.17 9.41
CA ARG A 27 -10.28 17.60 9.00
C ARG A 27 -10.12 16.19 8.43
N TRP A 28 -9.14 16.00 7.54
CA TRP A 28 -8.82 14.69 6.96
C TRP A 28 -8.40 13.67 8.02
N ASP A 29 -7.57 14.05 8.98
CA ASP A 29 -7.14 13.16 10.07
C ASP A 29 -8.32 12.74 10.97
N ALA A 30 -9.28 13.63 11.21
CA ALA A 30 -10.46 13.33 12.04
C ALA A 30 -11.56 12.54 11.31
N LEU A 31 -11.49 12.40 9.98
CA LEU A 31 -12.56 11.80 9.19
C LEU A 31 -12.61 10.26 9.37
N PRO A 32 -13.74 9.67 9.78
CA PRO A 32 -13.83 8.24 10.09
C PRO A 32 -14.02 7.37 8.84
N VAL A 33 -13.30 7.68 7.75
CA VAL A 33 -13.20 6.85 6.55
C VAL A 33 -12.29 5.65 6.79
N ALA A 34 -12.43 4.61 5.96
CA ALA A 34 -11.59 3.42 6.04
C ALA A 34 -10.13 3.71 5.67
N PHE A 35 -9.89 4.47 4.60
CA PHE A 35 -8.57 4.93 4.16
C PHE A 35 -8.67 6.01 3.09
N SER A 36 -7.55 6.62 2.74
CA SER A 36 -7.37 7.45 1.54
C SER A 36 -6.26 6.90 0.65
N VAL A 37 -6.45 6.93 -0.66
CA VAL A 37 -5.40 6.62 -1.64
C VAL A 37 -4.62 7.89 -1.95
N LEU A 38 -3.30 7.86 -1.78
CA LEU A 38 -2.42 8.98 -2.09
C LEU A 38 -1.84 8.80 -3.51
N GLY A 39 -2.23 9.69 -4.42
CA GLY A 39 -1.81 9.66 -5.82
C GLY A 39 -2.59 8.63 -6.64
N ILE A 40 -3.92 8.58 -6.51
CA ILE A 40 -4.77 7.66 -7.27
C ILE A 40 -4.66 7.89 -8.79
N ASP A 41 -4.45 9.15 -9.18
CA ASP A 41 -4.24 9.65 -10.54
C ASP A 41 -2.99 9.08 -11.22
N ARG A 42 -2.08 8.47 -10.45
CA ARG A 42 -0.90 7.80 -11.01
C ARG A 42 -1.28 6.55 -11.79
N ILE A 43 -2.38 5.89 -11.45
CA ILE A 43 -2.75 4.57 -12.00
C ILE A 43 -4.20 4.48 -12.47
N ASP A 44 -5.03 5.50 -12.23
CA ASP A 44 -6.47 5.51 -12.58
C ASP A 44 -6.77 5.86 -14.06
N GLY A 45 -5.73 6.07 -14.86
CA GLY A 45 -5.85 6.45 -16.28
C GLY A 45 -6.01 7.95 -16.53
N SER A 46 -5.97 8.77 -15.48
CA SER A 46 -5.95 10.23 -15.62
C SER A 46 -4.69 10.74 -16.32
N PRO A 47 -4.78 11.86 -17.05
CA PRO A 47 -3.59 12.55 -17.51
C PRO A 47 -2.77 13.05 -16.30
N PRO A 48 -1.43 13.06 -16.39
CA PRO A 48 -0.60 13.61 -15.33
C PRO A 48 -0.89 15.10 -15.13
N ALA A 49 -1.09 15.51 -13.88
CA ALA A 49 -1.26 16.91 -13.52
C ALA A 49 0.05 17.69 -13.64
N SER A 50 -0.03 19.03 -13.77
CA SER A 50 1.14 19.90 -13.85
C SER A 50 2.02 19.90 -12.59
N ALA A 51 1.41 19.63 -11.44
CA ALA A 51 2.07 19.53 -10.15
C ALA A 51 1.57 18.30 -9.39
N THR A 52 2.50 17.54 -8.83
CA THR A 52 2.22 16.35 -8.03
C THR A 52 3.28 16.16 -6.95
N LEU A 53 2.95 15.40 -5.93
CA LEU A 53 3.89 14.96 -4.90
C LEU A 53 4.02 13.44 -4.95
N THR A 54 5.23 12.94 -4.66
CA THR A 54 5.47 11.51 -4.56
C THR A 54 4.66 10.91 -3.41
N SER A 55 3.83 9.89 -3.70
CA SER A 55 2.92 9.27 -2.72
C SER A 55 3.62 8.80 -1.44
N SER A 56 4.80 8.18 -1.55
CA SER A 56 5.56 7.73 -0.38
C SER A 56 6.15 8.87 0.45
N ALA A 57 6.52 9.99 -0.19
CA ALA A 57 7.04 11.16 0.53
C ALA A 57 5.93 11.84 1.32
N VAL A 58 4.76 12.05 0.70
CA VAL A 58 3.57 12.58 1.38
C VAL A 58 3.14 11.64 2.49
N GLY A 59 3.10 10.33 2.23
CA GLY A 59 2.78 9.33 3.26
C GLY A 59 3.68 9.42 4.49
N ALA A 60 4.99 9.64 4.32
CA ALA A 60 5.92 9.83 5.43
C ALA A 60 5.64 11.12 6.21
N THR A 61 5.36 12.23 5.51
CA THR A 61 4.94 13.48 6.13
C THR A 61 3.66 13.30 6.95
N LEU A 62 2.62 12.71 6.35
CA LEU A 62 1.33 12.47 6.99
C LEU A 62 1.49 11.56 8.21
N ALA A 63 2.26 10.47 8.11
CA ALA A 63 2.53 9.58 9.24
C ALA A 63 3.08 10.31 10.47
N GLY A 64 3.97 11.29 10.27
CA GLY A 64 4.60 12.05 11.35
C GLY A 64 3.75 13.17 11.96
N VAL A 65 2.72 13.65 11.27
CA VAL A 65 1.92 14.82 11.69
C VAL A 65 0.45 14.51 11.98
N THR A 66 0.02 13.26 11.79
CA THR A 66 -1.37 12.82 11.95
C THR A 66 -1.47 11.60 12.87
N LYS A 67 -2.62 11.37 13.49
CA LYS A 67 -2.82 10.29 14.47
C LYS A 67 -3.75 9.18 14.01
N HIS A 68 -4.62 9.45 13.05
CA HIS A 68 -5.75 8.57 12.74
C HIS A 68 -5.89 8.27 11.26
N GLY A 69 -5.57 9.22 10.38
CA GLY A 69 -5.70 9.10 8.93
C GLY A 69 -4.98 7.87 8.40
N ARG A 70 -5.73 6.99 7.75
CA ARG A 70 -5.20 5.78 7.11
C ARG A 70 -5.02 6.02 5.64
N PHE A 71 -3.96 5.46 5.07
CA PHE A 71 -3.65 5.73 3.67
C PHE A 71 -2.97 4.58 2.94
N LEU A 72 -3.22 4.51 1.64
CA LEU A 72 -2.48 3.67 0.71
C LEU A 72 -1.55 4.56 -0.11
N ILE A 73 -0.26 4.22 -0.18
CA ILE A 73 0.64 4.87 -1.12
C ILE A 73 0.54 4.18 -2.48
N THR A 74 0.40 4.96 -3.54
CA THR A 74 0.35 4.42 -4.90
C THR A 74 1.76 4.19 -5.45
N ALA A 75 2.02 2.99 -5.96
CA ALA A 75 3.30 2.64 -6.61
C ALA A 75 3.13 1.62 -7.74
N THR A 76 4.13 1.51 -8.60
CA THR A 76 4.12 0.58 -9.75
C THR A 76 5.51 -0.03 -9.96
N PRO A 77 5.60 -1.26 -10.50
CA PRO A 77 6.89 -1.88 -10.83
C PRO A 77 7.61 -1.14 -11.96
N GLN A 78 6.92 -0.25 -12.70
CA GLN A 78 7.54 0.59 -13.73
C GLN A 78 8.69 1.43 -13.17
N ARG A 79 8.51 1.98 -11.96
CA ARG A 79 9.48 2.86 -11.30
C ARG A 79 10.27 2.14 -10.22
N ASP A 80 9.65 1.16 -9.58
CA ASP A 80 10.07 0.67 -8.28
C ASP A 80 10.41 -0.81 -8.30
N HIS A 81 11.70 -1.14 -8.11
CA HIS A 81 12.07 -2.52 -7.82
C HIS A 81 11.40 -2.96 -6.50
N PRO A 82 10.76 -4.15 -6.45
CA PRO A 82 9.96 -4.58 -5.30
C PRO A 82 10.72 -4.61 -3.97
N TYR A 83 12.04 -4.85 -3.98
CA TYR A 83 12.85 -4.77 -2.75
C TYR A 83 12.83 -3.36 -2.13
N ASN A 84 12.97 -2.31 -2.94
CA ASN A 84 12.90 -0.92 -2.46
C ASN A 84 11.47 -0.50 -2.12
N LEU A 85 10.49 -1.08 -2.80
CA LEU A 85 9.08 -0.87 -2.46
C LEU A 85 8.76 -1.49 -1.09
N ALA A 86 9.16 -2.75 -0.85
CA ALA A 86 8.98 -3.44 0.43
C ALA A 86 9.58 -2.65 1.60
N ARG A 87 10.81 -2.15 1.46
CA ARG A 87 11.44 -1.28 2.47
C ARG A 87 10.62 -0.04 2.78
N ARG A 88 10.10 0.64 1.76
CA ARG A 88 9.27 1.85 1.93
C ARG A 88 7.94 1.52 2.62
N VAL A 89 7.27 0.46 2.18
CA VAL A 89 5.99 0.01 2.74
C VAL A 89 6.15 -0.36 4.22
N ALA A 90 7.13 -1.20 4.56
CA ALA A 90 7.43 -1.55 5.95
C ALA A 90 7.77 -0.33 6.80
N SER A 91 8.61 0.58 6.28
CA SER A 91 9.01 1.79 7.00
C SER A 91 7.81 2.70 7.30
N LEU A 92 6.92 2.91 6.33
CA LEU A 92 5.70 3.70 6.53
C LEU A 92 4.75 3.03 7.51
N ALA A 93 4.65 1.70 7.50
CA ALA A 93 3.81 0.98 8.43
C ALA A 93 4.35 1.09 9.86
N HIS A 94 5.67 1.05 10.07
CA HIS A 94 6.28 1.38 11.37
C HIS A 94 6.00 2.83 11.79
N LEU A 95 6.27 3.80 10.91
CA LEU A 95 6.09 5.23 11.20
C LEU A 95 4.63 5.60 11.49
N SER A 96 3.68 4.93 10.83
CA SER A 96 2.26 5.24 10.93
C SER A 96 1.52 4.37 11.95
N HIS A 97 2.20 3.44 12.63
CA HIS A 97 1.59 2.42 13.50
C HIS A 97 0.54 1.56 12.78
N GLY A 98 0.86 1.11 11.56
CA GLY A 98 0.01 0.24 10.74
C GLY A 98 -1.15 0.95 10.04
N ARG A 99 -1.14 2.30 9.96
CA ARG A 99 -2.16 3.08 9.23
C ARG A 99 -1.91 3.15 7.72
N SER A 100 -0.71 2.79 7.26
CA SER A 100 -0.35 2.80 5.84
C SER A 100 -0.49 1.43 5.17
N GLY A 101 -0.66 1.44 3.86
CA GLY A 101 -0.52 0.27 2.98
C GLY A 101 -0.07 0.67 1.58
N LEU A 102 -0.15 -0.29 0.65
CA LEU A 102 0.25 -0.13 -0.74
C LEU A 102 -0.98 -0.23 -1.64
N LEU A 103 -1.13 0.68 -2.59
CA LEU A 103 -1.95 0.47 -3.78
C LEU A 103 -1.00 0.23 -4.97
N ILE A 104 -1.07 -0.95 -5.57
CA ILE A 104 -0.24 -1.30 -6.72
C ILE A 104 -1.04 -1.24 -8.02
N GLY A 105 -0.42 -0.69 -9.06
CA GLY A 105 -0.90 -0.71 -10.42
C GLY A 105 0.22 -1.09 -11.39
N VAL A 106 -0.13 -1.26 -12.67
CA VAL A 106 0.84 -1.67 -13.69
C VAL A 106 1.68 -0.48 -14.16
N ARG A 107 1.03 0.62 -14.55
CA ARG A 107 1.68 1.78 -15.20
C ARG A 107 1.48 3.05 -14.38
N ASP A 108 2.50 3.88 -14.33
CA ASP A 108 2.47 5.18 -13.67
C ASP A 108 2.35 6.28 -14.73
N ALA A 109 1.27 7.07 -14.68
CA ALA A 109 1.02 8.20 -15.57
C ALA A 109 2.13 9.28 -15.52
N TYR A 110 2.92 9.31 -14.44
CA TYR A 110 4.05 10.22 -14.25
C TYR A 110 5.41 9.55 -14.50
N ALA A 111 5.45 8.32 -15.01
CA ALA A 111 6.69 7.74 -15.51
C ALA A 111 7.14 8.51 -16.77
N PRO A 112 8.47 8.74 -16.96
CA PRO A 112 8.96 9.39 -18.17
C PRO A 112 8.44 8.70 -19.43
N GLU A 113 8.17 9.49 -20.48
CA GLU A 113 7.80 8.98 -21.79
C GLU A 113 8.93 8.11 -22.37
N GLY A 114 8.84 6.81 -22.15
CA GLY A 114 9.59 5.78 -22.87
C GLY A 114 8.67 5.06 -23.86
N PRO A 115 9.21 4.14 -24.70
CA PRO A 115 8.37 3.24 -25.48
C PRO A 115 7.29 2.60 -24.60
N ARG A 116 6.06 2.44 -25.12
CA ARG A 116 4.98 1.79 -24.37
C ARG A 116 5.38 0.40 -23.85
N ASP A 117 6.27 -0.28 -24.56
CA ASP A 117 6.78 -1.61 -24.24
C ASP A 117 8.10 -1.59 -23.47
N ALA A 118 8.52 -0.42 -22.98
CA ALA A 118 9.71 -0.30 -22.13
C ALA A 118 9.55 -1.21 -20.89
N PRO A 119 10.61 -1.94 -20.52
CA PRO A 119 10.53 -2.88 -19.43
C PRO A 119 10.39 -2.16 -18.08
N ALA A 120 9.70 -2.80 -17.15
CA ALA A 120 9.66 -2.43 -15.74
C ALA A 120 11.08 -2.31 -15.20
N TRP A 121 11.39 -1.19 -14.55
CA TRP A 121 12.70 -0.93 -13.95
C TRP A 121 13.89 -1.12 -14.93
N GLY A 122 13.72 -0.74 -16.20
CA GLY A 122 14.77 -0.86 -17.24
C GLY A 122 15.91 0.17 -17.20
N GLY A 123 15.78 1.23 -16.40
CA GLY A 123 16.71 2.38 -16.43
C GLY A 123 18.01 2.23 -15.62
N ALA A 124 18.15 1.18 -14.81
CA ALA A 124 19.26 1.04 -13.87
C ALA A 124 20.44 0.19 -14.38
N GLY A 125 20.36 -0.38 -15.60
CA GLY A 125 21.43 -1.23 -16.15
C GLY A 125 21.62 -2.57 -15.42
N LEU A 126 20.67 -2.99 -14.59
CA LEU A 126 20.74 -4.17 -13.72
C LEU A 126 20.05 -5.42 -14.30
N GLY A 127 20.07 -5.57 -15.63
CA GLY A 127 19.33 -6.60 -16.38
C GLY A 127 18.24 -5.98 -17.26
N GLY A 128 17.77 -6.68 -18.28
CA GLY A 128 16.86 -6.17 -19.33
C GLY A 128 15.45 -5.72 -18.87
N GLY A 129 15.25 -5.53 -17.56
CA GLY A 129 13.96 -5.30 -16.91
C GLY A 129 12.95 -6.43 -17.15
N ALA A 130 11.75 -6.30 -16.58
CA ALA A 130 10.66 -7.24 -16.78
C ALA A 130 9.59 -6.65 -17.71
N ALA A 131 8.74 -7.46 -18.33
CA ALA A 131 7.64 -6.94 -19.14
C ALA A 131 6.69 -6.10 -18.27
N LEU A 132 6.26 -4.93 -18.74
CA LEU A 132 5.38 -4.06 -17.96
C LEU A 132 3.91 -4.45 -18.12
N ASN A 133 3.49 -5.47 -17.37
CA ASN A 133 2.14 -6.06 -17.42
C ASN A 133 1.59 -6.42 -16.03
N ALA A 134 0.35 -6.95 -15.98
CA ALA A 134 -0.31 -7.36 -14.75
C ALA A 134 0.45 -8.47 -13.99
N GLN A 135 1.07 -9.42 -14.69
CA GLN A 135 1.85 -10.48 -14.04
C GLN A 135 3.06 -9.90 -13.27
N THR A 136 3.79 -8.95 -13.87
CA THR A 136 4.94 -8.32 -13.21
C THR A 136 4.52 -7.43 -12.02
N ALA A 137 3.38 -6.74 -12.10
CA ALA A 137 2.83 -6.03 -10.94
C ALA A 137 2.38 -6.99 -9.82
N TYR A 138 1.80 -8.14 -10.19
CA TYR A 138 1.44 -9.18 -9.23
C TYR A 138 2.66 -9.83 -8.56
N ASP A 139 3.69 -10.15 -9.34
CA ASP A 139 4.97 -10.64 -8.84
C ASP A 139 5.64 -9.62 -7.89
N ALA A 140 5.51 -8.33 -8.18
CA ALA A 140 5.99 -7.27 -7.29
C ALA A 140 5.20 -7.22 -5.97
N ALA A 141 3.88 -7.38 -6.01
CA ALA A 141 3.06 -7.47 -4.80
C ALA A 141 3.41 -8.70 -3.94
N ARG A 142 3.61 -9.87 -4.58
CA ARG A 142 4.10 -11.10 -3.90
C ARG A 142 5.45 -10.86 -3.24
N ALA A 143 6.37 -10.21 -3.96
CA ALA A 143 7.68 -9.89 -3.43
C ALA A 143 7.62 -8.93 -2.25
N VAL A 144 6.79 -7.89 -2.30
CA VAL A 144 6.58 -6.96 -1.17
C VAL A 144 6.07 -7.71 0.06
N ARG A 145 5.04 -8.54 -0.10
CA ARG A 145 4.47 -9.34 0.99
C ARG A 145 5.52 -10.27 1.61
N ALA A 146 6.19 -11.07 0.80
CA ALA A 146 7.17 -12.04 1.25
C ALA A 146 8.35 -11.36 1.94
N LEU A 147 8.83 -10.24 1.40
CA LEU A 147 9.92 -9.47 2.00
C LEU A 147 9.53 -8.87 3.35
N GLU A 148 8.34 -8.30 3.52
CA GLU A 148 7.89 -7.84 4.85
C GLU A 148 7.91 -9.00 5.87
N GLN A 149 7.38 -10.17 5.50
CA GLN A 149 7.31 -11.35 6.38
C GLN A 149 8.66 -12.06 6.61
N SER A 150 9.70 -11.72 5.84
CA SER A 150 11.01 -12.38 5.93
C SER A 150 11.76 -12.14 7.24
N TRP A 151 11.38 -11.08 7.97
CA TRP A 151 11.90 -10.77 9.30
C TRP A 151 10.72 -10.54 10.26
N PRO A 152 10.25 -11.58 10.98
CA PRO A 152 9.14 -11.47 11.91
C PRO A 152 9.42 -10.53 13.09
N HIS A 153 8.43 -9.74 13.51
CA HIS A 153 8.62 -8.67 14.50
C HIS A 153 8.99 -9.22 15.88
N ASP A 154 8.35 -10.33 16.25
CA ASP A 154 8.52 -11.02 17.54
C ASP A 154 9.89 -11.68 17.71
N THR A 155 10.75 -11.64 16.69
CA THR A 155 12.15 -12.07 16.80
C THR A 155 13.00 -11.09 17.61
N ILE A 156 12.57 -9.83 17.76
CA ILE A 156 13.30 -8.81 18.51
C ILE A 156 12.98 -8.98 20.01
N ILE A 157 13.86 -9.68 20.73
CA ILE A 157 13.63 -10.07 22.13
C ILE A 157 14.43 -9.26 23.15
N GLY A 158 15.55 -8.63 22.76
CA GLY A 158 16.35 -7.78 23.64
C GLY A 158 16.80 -8.46 24.94
N ASN A 159 17.15 -9.74 24.92
CA ASN A 159 17.49 -10.51 26.10
C ASN A 159 18.89 -10.13 26.62
N ARG A 160 18.92 -9.48 27.79
CA ARG A 160 20.18 -9.03 28.43
C ARG A 160 21.01 -10.16 29.03
N GLU A 161 20.38 -11.23 29.50
CA GLU A 161 21.08 -12.37 30.11
C GLU A 161 21.84 -13.18 29.06
N THR A 162 21.24 -13.38 27.88
CA THR A 162 21.84 -14.14 26.79
C THR A 162 22.60 -13.27 25.78
N GLY A 163 22.47 -11.95 25.85
CA GLY A 163 23.01 -10.99 24.89
C GLY A 163 22.30 -10.97 23.54
N ILE A 164 21.26 -11.78 23.34
CA ILE A 164 20.55 -11.90 22.06
C ILE A 164 19.56 -10.75 21.92
N LEU A 165 19.83 -9.83 20.99
CA LEU A 165 18.87 -8.80 20.59
C LEU A 165 17.76 -9.38 19.71
N VAL A 166 18.13 -10.25 18.75
CA VAL A 166 17.21 -10.80 17.74
C VAL A 166 17.40 -12.31 17.63
N GLN A 167 16.31 -13.07 17.60
CA GLN A 167 16.29 -14.49 17.19
C GLN A 167 16.52 -14.60 15.67
N SER A 168 17.73 -14.24 15.22
CA SER A 168 18.06 -14.09 13.79
C SER A 168 17.90 -15.39 12.98
N ASN A 169 17.92 -16.55 13.61
CA ASN A 169 17.63 -17.84 12.97
C ASN A 169 16.18 -17.98 12.47
N ARG A 170 15.28 -17.08 12.88
CA ARG A 170 13.90 -16.98 12.40
C ARG A 170 13.73 -16.00 11.24
N ILE A 171 14.79 -15.27 10.88
CA ILE A 171 14.83 -14.45 9.66
C ILE A 171 15.09 -15.40 8.50
N VAL A 172 14.33 -15.28 7.41
CA VAL A 172 14.35 -16.24 6.29
C VAL A 172 14.61 -15.56 4.96
N HIS A 173 15.27 -16.25 4.05
CA HIS A 173 15.29 -15.87 2.64
C HIS A 173 13.91 -16.03 2.01
N VAL A 174 13.61 -15.15 1.04
CA VAL A 174 12.39 -15.26 0.23
C VAL A 174 12.63 -16.00 -1.08
N ASP A 175 13.89 -16.07 -1.54
CA ASP A 175 14.37 -16.82 -2.72
C ASP A 175 13.39 -16.74 -3.92
N ILE A 176 12.98 -15.51 -4.28
CA ILE A 176 12.05 -15.23 -5.39
C ILE A 176 12.81 -15.31 -6.71
N ASP A 177 12.31 -16.11 -7.64
CA ASP A 177 12.84 -16.27 -8.99
C ASP A 177 11.69 -16.30 -10.03
N ASN A 178 11.19 -15.12 -10.39
CA ASN A 178 10.09 -14.91 -11.35
C ASN A 178 10.37 -13.68 -12.25
N SER A 179 9.44 -12.74 -12.39
CA SER A 179 9.74 -11.41 -12.97
C SER A 179 10.93 -10.71 -12.29
N PHE A 180 11.28 -11.11 -11.06
CA PHE A 180 12.40 -10.60 -10.29
C PHE A 180 13.25 -11.74 -9.72
N SER A 181 14.54 -11.48 -9.52
CA SER A 181 15.45 -12.37 -8.79
C SER A 181 15.85 -11.71 -7.47
N ILE A 182 15.30 -12.20 -6.35
CA ILE A 182 15.41 -11.56 -5.03
C ILE A 182 15.66 -12.63 -3.96
N ALA A 183 16.86 -12.66 -3.40
CA ALA A 183 17.19 -13.59 -2.31
C ALA A 183 16.46 -13.25 -0.99
N GLY A 184 16.29 -11.96 -0.68
CA GLY A 184 15.95 -11.51 0.69
C GLY A 184 17.05 -11.89 1.70
N PRO A 185 16.78 -11.79 3.02
CA PRO A 185 15.61 -11.19 3.66
C PRO A 185 15.51 -9.68 3.41
N LEU A 186 14.41 -9.06 3.81
CA LEU A 186 14.33 -7.61 3.97
C LEU A 186 15.20 -7.16 5.15
N ASN A 187 15.74 -5.96 5.07
CA ASN A 187 16.59 -5.39 6.13
C ASN A 187 15.84 -4.59 7.19
N THR A 188 14.52 -4.77 7.27
CA THR A 188 13.63 -4.16 8.25
C THR A 188 12.65 -5.23 8.72
N PRO A 189 12.37 -5.35 10.04
CA PRO A 189 11.35 -6.27 10.53
C PRO A 189 9.97 -5.89 10.03
N GLU A 190 9.05 -6.85 9.98
CA GLU A 190 7.64 -6.54 9.77
C GLU A 190 7.11 -5.58 10.86
N PRO A 191 6.05 -4.81 10.58
CA PRO A 191 5.38 -4.00 11.59
C PRO A 191 4.79 -4.86 12.71
N ALA A 192 4.72 -4.34 13.93
CA ALA A 192 4.06 -5.03 15.06
C ALA A 192 2.57 -5.34 14.80
N THR A 193 1.95 -4.64 13.85
CA THR A 193 0.58 -4.85 13.38
C THR A 193 0.45 -5.96 12.32
N GLY A 194 1.56 -6.64 11.99
CA GLY A 194 1.68 -7.56 10.86
C GLY A 194 1.96 -6.86 9.54
N ALA A 195 2.15 -7.66 8.49
CA ALA A 195 2.44 -7.16 7.14
C ALA A 195 1.33 -6.25 6.58
N SER A 196 1.76 -5.25 5.80
CA SER A 196 0.96 -4.11 5.36
C SER A 196 -0.21 -4.53 4.47
N VAL A 197 -1.26 -3.70 4.37
CA VAL A 197 -2.35 -3.95 3.41
C VAL A 197 -1.85 -3.69 2.00
N ILE A 198 -2.13 -4.60 1.07
CA ILE A 198 -1.82 -4.42 -0.36
C ILE A 198 -3.14 -4.42 -1.12
N ALA A 199 -3.49 -3.28 -1.69
CA ALA A 199 -4.59 -3.14 -2.63
C ALA A 199 -4.07 -3.14 -4.07
N TRP A 200 -4.92 -3.57 -4.98
CA TRP A 200 -4.71 -3.55 -6.42
C TRP A 200 -5.65 -2.54 -7.08
N TYR A 201 -5.22 -1.90 -8.16
CA TYR A 201 -6.12 -1.10 -8.99
C TYR A 201 -6.38 -1.79 -10.33
N ALA A 202 -7.65 -2.07 -10.62
CA ALA A 202 -8.10 -2.65 -11.87
C ALA A 202 -8.96 -1.63 -12.65
N SER A 203 -8.38 -1.01 -13.68
CA SER A 203 -9.10 -0.12 -14.60
C SER A 203 -10.14 -0.85 -15.46
N SER A 204 -9.87 -2.12 -15.76
CA SER A 204 -10.75 -3.00 -16.53
C SER A 204 -10.65 -4.44 -16.02
N VAL A 205 -11.55 -5.32 -16.49
CA VAL A 205 -11.50 -6.76 -16.16
C VAL A 205 -10.18 -7.39 -16.62
N ALA A 206 -9.58 -6.89 -17.70
CA ALA A 206 -8.28 -7.36 -18.19
C ALA A 206 -7.11 -6.97 -17.28
N ASP A 207 -7.31 -5.99 -16.40
CA ASP A 207 -6.32 -5.51 -15.44
C ASP A 207 -6.51 -6.13 -14.05
N ASN A 208 -7.41 -7.10 -13.89
CA ASN A 208 -7.57 -7.81 -12.63
C ASN A 208 -6.27 -8.54 -12.23
N PRO A 209 -5.98 -8.64 -10.92
CA PRO A 209 -4.83 -9.41 -10.48
C PRO A 209 -4.98 -10.87 -10.93
N PRO A 210 -3.88 -11.55 -11.32
CA PRO A 210 -3.87 -12.99 -11.49
C PRO A 210 -4.40 -13.72 -10.24
N ALA A 211 -5.17 -14.78 -10.43
CA ALA A 211 -5.65 -15.61 -9.33
C ALA A 211 -4.53 -16.53 -8.80
N GLY A 212 -4.46 -16.71 -7.47
CA GLY A 212 -3.53 -17.65 -6.83
C GLY A 212 -3.95 -18.00 -5.41
N ASP A 213 -3.51 -19.17 -4.92
CA ASP A 213 -3.91 -19.71 -3.60
C ASP A 213 -3.32 -18.91 -2.42
N ASP A 214 -2.19 -18.24 -2.63
CA ASP A 214 -1.51 -17.34 -1.67
C ASP A 214 -1.50 -15.90 -2.20
N ASP A 215 -2.69 -15.33 -2.36
CA ASP A 215 -2.85 -14.00 -2.96
C ASP A 215 -2.29 -12.90 -2.02
N PRO A 216 -1.29 -12.10 -2.46
CA PRO A 216 -0.82 -10.96 -1.68
C PRO A 216 -1.84 -9.81 -1.63
N ILE A 217 -2.84 -9.79 -2.52
CA ILE A 217 -3.80 -8.70 -2.71
C ILE A 217 -4.98 -8.84 -1.73
N ASP A 218 -5.09 -7.86 -0.84
CA ASP A 218 -6.16 -7.78 0.18
C ASP A 218 -7.45 -7.15 -0.38
N LEU A 219 -7.35 -6.25 -1.37
CA LEU A 219 -8.46 -5.44 -1.91
C LEU A 219 -8.25 -5.13 -3.39
N VAL A 220 -9.32 -5.05 -4.17
CA VAL A 220 -9.27 -4.60 -5.58
C VAL A 220 -10.13 -3.35 -5.74
N LEU A 221 -9.50 -2.22 -6.05
CA LEU A 221 -10.12 -0.94 -6.33
C LEU A 221 -10.35 -0.76 -7.83
N GLY A 222 -11.37 0.01 -8.20
CA GLY A 222 -11.63 0.43 -9.58
C GLY A 222 -12.92 -0.15 -10.16
N PRO A 223 -13.25 0.18 -11.42
CA PRO A 223 -14.51 -0.22 -12.05
C PRO A 223 -14.73 -1.73 -12.11
N ALA A 224 -13.65 -2.52 -12.17
CA ALA A 224 -13.68 -3.98 -12.21
C ALA A 224 -13.47 -4.63 -10.83
N GLY A 225 -13.23 -3.84 -9.78
CA GLY A 225 -12.91 -4.31 -8.44
C GLY A 225 -14.11 -4.50 -7.51
N SER A 226 -13.85 -5.03 -6.32
CA SER A 226 -14.84 -5.18 -5.24
C SER A 226 -15.14 -3.87 -4.49
N VAL A 227 -14.33 -2.85 -4.75
CA VAL A 227 -14.44 -1.49 -4.19
C VAL A 227 -14.45 -0.49 -5.35
N PRO A 228 -15.63 -0.09 -5.85
CA PRO A 228 -15.75 0.85 -6.96
C PRO A 228 -15.17 2.23 -6.60
N VAL A 229 -14.65 2.90 -7.62
CA VAL A 229 -14.21 4.30 -7.55
C VAL A 229 -15.29 5.17 -8.17
N VAL A 230 -15.75 6.18 -7.44
CA VAL A 230 -16.86 7.05 -7.83
C VAL A 230 -16.38 8.48 -7.87
N ALA A 231 -16.70 9.19 -8.94
CA ALA A 231 -16.28 10.58 -9.10
C ALA A 231 -17.07 11.49 -8.16
N LEU A 232 -16.41 12.52 -7.65
CA LEU A 232 -17.05 13.56 -6.86
C LEU A 232 -18.09 14.32 -7.72
N GLY A 233 -19.35 14.23 -7.30
CA GLY A 233 -20.52 14.76 -8.04
C GLY A 233 -21.47 13.66 -8.52
N ASP A 234 -21.01 12.41 -8.60
CA ASP A 234 -21.85 11.26 -8.91
C ASP A 234 -22.53 10.72 -7.65
N ALA A 235 -23.70 10.08 -7.84
CA ALA A 235 -24.37 9.39 -6.75
C ALA A 235 -23.61 8.10 -6.35
N PRO A 236 -23.72 7.66 -5.08
CA PRO A 236 -23.22 6.35 -4.68
C PRO A 236 -23.74 5.24 -5.60
N PRO A 237 -22.92 4.23 -5.92
CA PRO A 237 -23.29 3.22 -6.88
C PRO A 237 -24.38 2.33 -6.28
N ALA A 238 -25.40 2.00 -7.09
CA ALA A 238 -26.44 1.06 -6.69
C ALA A 238 -25.88 -0.37 -6.67
N GLY A 239 -26.06 -1.10 -5.57
CA GLY A 239 -25.62 -2.50 -5.46
C GLY A 239 -25.08 -2.86 -4.08
N SER A 240 -24.54 -4.07 -3.98
CA SER A 240 -23.86 -4.56 -2.77
C SER A 240 -22.35 -4.46 -2.99
N PHE A 241 -21.71 -3.52 -2.28
CA PHE A 241 -20.27 -3.32 -2.28
C PHE A 241 -19.74 -3.42 -0.85
N THR A 242 -18.48 -3.82 -0.70
CA THR A 242 -17.82 -3.84 0.62
C THR A 242 -17.43 -2.42 1.06
N GLY A 243 -17.09 -1.56 0.11
CA GLY A 243 -16.84 -0.14 0.29
C GLY A 243 -16.83 0.61 -1.03
N VAL A 244 -16.66 1.92 -0.97
CA VAL A 244 -16.58 2.82 -2.14
C VAL A 244 -15.42 3.79 -1.93
N VAL A 245 -14.67 4.10 -2.99
CA VAL A 245 -13.68 5.17 -3.02
C VAL A 245 -14.29 6.40 -3.69
N LEU A 246 -14.56 7.45 -2.93
CA LEU A 246 -14.96 8.76 -3.47
C LEU A 246 -13.72 9.51 -3.96
N ARG A 247 -13.69 9.90 -5.22
CA ARG A 247 -12.52 10.44 -5.90
C ARG A 247 -12.82 11.80 -6.53
N ALA A 248 -12.12 12.83 -6.07
CA ALA A 248 -12.18 14.16 -6.68
C ALA A 248 -11.48 14.17 -8.05
N GLY A 249 -12.04 14.91 -9.00
CA GLY A 249 -11.38 15.33 -10.24
C GLY A 249 -10.22 16.28 -9.95
N LEU A 250 -9.26 16.37 -10.87
CA LEU A 250 -7.98 17.07 -10.65
C LEU A 250 -8.11 18.56 -10.25
N GLU A 251 -9.21 19.21 -10.65
CA GLU A 251 -9.50 20.62 -10.39
C GLU A 251 -10.46 20.84 -9.20
N GLN A 252 -11.01 19.77 -8.63
CA GLN A 252 -11.91 19.85 -7.49
C GLN A 252 -11.10 19.90 -6.19
N SER A 253 -11.54 20.70 -5.22
CA SER A 253 -10.79 20.89 -3.97
C SER A 253 -10.91 19.71 -3.01
N VAL A 254 -9.91 19.56 -2.15
CA VAL A 254 -9.96 18.66 -1.00
C VAL A 254 -11.12 19.02 -0.08
N ALA A 255 -11.44 20.32 0.10
CA ALA A 255 -12.58 20.75 0.90
C ALA A 255 -13.90 20.14 0.40
N ALA A 256 -14.19 20.23 -0.91
CA ALA A 256 -15.41 19.67 -1.49
C ALA A 256 -15.48 18.14 -1.37
N LEU A 257 -14.33 17.47 -1.47
CA LEU A 257 -14.22 16.03 -1.25
C LEU A 257 -14.56 15.66 0.21
N LEU A 258 -14.02 16.40 1.19
CA LEU A 258 -14.29 16.18 2.61
C LEU A 258 -15.75 16.47 2.97
N ASP A 259 -16.33 17.57 2.47
CA ASP A 259 -17.73 17.93 2.70
C ASP A 259 -18.67 16.83 2.19
N THR A 260 -18.40 16.29 0.99
CA THR A 260 -19.20 15.20 0.43
C THR A 260 -19.01 13.89 1.20
N ALA A 261 -17.79 13.61 1.66
CA ALA A 261 -17.51 12.43 2.46
C ALA A 261 -18.23 12.47 3.82
N GLU A 262 -18.24 13.63 4.49
CA GLU A 262 -19.00 13.87 5.71
C GLU A 262 -20.51 13.65 5.50
N GLN A 263 -21.04 14.16 4.39
CA GLN A 263 -22.44 13.93 4.00
C GLN A 263 -22.74 12.44 3.78
N TRP A 264 -21.90 11.72 3.03
CA TRP A 264 -22.12 10.29 2.76
C TRP A 264 -22.02 9.43 4.03
N LEU A 265 -21.15 9.80 4.96
CA LEU A 265 -21.09 9.15 6.27
C LEU A 265 -22.38 9.40 7.07
N ALA A 266 -22.93 10.61 7.03
CA ALA A 266 -24.23 10.92 7.63
C ALA A 266 -25.39 10.15 6.97
N ASP A 267 -25.29 9.89 5.67
CA ASP A 267 -26.29 9.18 4.86
C ASP A 267 -26.16 7.64 4.92
N GLY A 268 -25.33 7.11 5.82
CA GLY A 268 -25.34 5.69 6.18
C GLY A 268 -24.17 4.85 5.66
N PHE A 269 -23.10 5.46 5.16
CA PHE A 269 -21.83 4.74 4.99
C PHE A 269 -21.21 4.38 6.35
N ALA A 270 -20.60 3.19 6.43
CA ALA A 270 -20.02 2.69 7.67
C ALA A 270 -18.76 3.49 8.07
N SER A 271 -18.88 4.24 9.16
CA SER A 271 -17.74 4.87 9.84
C SER A 271 -16.78 3.85 10.43
N ARG A 272 -15.48 4.14 10.39
CA ARG A 272 -14.43 3.29 10.97
C ARG A 272 -13.85 3.91 12.25
N PRO A 273 -13.65 3.12 13.32
CA PRO A 273 -13.04 3.61 14.55
C PRO A 273 -11.72 4.31 14.24
N LEU A 274 -11.45 5.46 14.84
CA LEU A 274 -10.15 6.14 14.70
C LEU A 274 -9.07 5.43 15.53
N GLY A 275 -7.81 5.62 15.17
CA GLY A 275 -6.67 5.10 15.96
C GLY A 275 -6.40 3.59 15.88
N VAL A 276 -7.18 2.82 15.10
CA VAL A 276 -6.87 1.41 14.81
C VAL A 276 -6.05 1.27 13.50
N PRO A 277 -5.20 0.22 13.36
CA PRO A 277 -4.47 -0.05 12.12
C PRO A 277 -5.39 -0.24 10.91
N LEU A 278 -4.86 -0.03 9.70
CA LEU A 278 -5.62 -0.15 8.45
C LEU A 278 -6.23 -1.54 8.26
N ARG A 279 -5.45 -2.60 8.48
CA ARG A 279 -5.91 -3.99 8.39
C ARG A 279 -7.12 -4.26 9.32
N ALA A 280 -7.05 -3.74 10.55
CA ALA A 280 -8.13 -3.85 11.53
C ALA A 280 -9.37 -3.03 11.14
N ALA A 281 -9.19 -1.81 10.64
CA ALA A 281 -10.30 -0.97 10.18
C ALA A 281 -11.11 -1.62 9.04
N LEU A 282 -10.43 -2.39 8.20
CA LEU A 282 -11.03 -3.14 7.10
C LEU A 282 -11.49 -4.55 7.47
N ALA A 283 -11.28 -4.99 8.72
CA ALA A 283 -11.57 -6.34 9.18
C ALA A 283 -10.94 -7.44 8.30
N LEU A 284 -9.74 -7.18 7.78
CA LEU A 284 -8.98 -8.12 6.95
C LEU A 284 -8.27 -9.16 7.84
N PRO A 285 -8.21 -10.44 7.42
CA PRO A 285 -7.45 -11.45 8.14
C PRO A 285 -5.95 -11.16 8.11
N ALA A 286 -5.19 -11.83 8.97
CA ALA A 286 -3.74 -11.86 8.83
C ALA A 286 -3.37 -12.56 7.51
N PRO A 287 -2.36 -12.06 6.77
CA PRO A 287 -1.90 -12.70 5.55
C PRO A 287 -1.29 -14.08 5.87
N THR A 288 -1.38 -15.01 4.92
CA THR A 288 -0.72 -16.32 5.03
C THR A 288 0.77 -16.12 5.33
N PRO A 289 1.34 -16.77 6.35
CA PRO A 289 2.76 -16.66 6.66
C PRO A 289 3.62 -17.35 5.59
N LEU A 290 4.88 -16.96 5.50
CA LEU A 290 5.85 -17.69 4.68
C LEU A 290 5.93 -19.17 5.11
N PRO A 291 6.22 -20.10 4.17
CA PRO A 291 6.35 -21.51 4.49
C PRO A 291 7.37 -21.75 5.61
N SER A 292 7.07 -22.68 6.53
CA SER A 292 8.01 -23.07 7.59
C SER A 292 9.29 -23.71 7.03
N THR A 293 9.31 -24.09 5.76
CA THR A 293 10.46 -24.60 5.00
C THR A 293 11.35 -23.50 4.43
N ALA A 294 11.00 -22.22 4.60
CA ALA A 294 11.81 -21.11 4.13
C ALA A 294 13.21 -21.15 4.77
N ARG A 295 14.23 -20.96 3.96
CA ARG A 295 15.63 -21.10 4.36
C ARG A 295 16.01 -19.99 5.32
N ALA A 296 16.45 -20.34 6.53
CA ALA A 296 16.96 -19.36 7.49
C ALA A 296 18.15 -18.57 6.92
N ALA A 297 18.15 -17.25 7.13
CA ALA A 297 19.24 -16.36 6.76
C ALA A 297 20.45 -16.51 7.70
N PHE A 298 20.21 -16.96 8.94
CA PHE A 298 21.24 -17.20 9.94
C PHE A 298 21.06 -18.59 10.56
N PRO A 299 22.14 -19.36 10.79
CA PRO A 299 22.02 -20.71 11.35
C PRO A 299 21.66 -20.72 12.84
N VAL A 300 22.01 -19.66 13.57
CA VAL A 300 21.77 -19.50 15.01
C VAL A 300 21.38 -18.05 15.34
N PRO A 301 20.72 -17.77 16.49
CA PRO A 301 20.50 -16.41 16.97
C PRO A 301 21.80 -15.62 17.11
N GLN A 302 21.77 -14.32 16.77
CA GLN A 302 22.90 -13.39 16.82
C GLN A 302 22.56 -12.14 17.64
N PRO A 303 23.53 -11.58 18.41
CA PRO A 303 24.86 -12.13 18.67
C PRO A 303 24.77 -13.36 19.59
N HIS A 304 25.54 -14.39 19.28
CA HIS A 304 25.72 -15.53 20.17
C HIS A 304 26.94 -15.24 21.06
N VAL A 305 26.73 -15.02 22.36
CA VAL A 305 27.79 -14.57 23.30
C VAL A 305 28.93 -15.60 23.46
N SER A 306 28.75 -16.81 22.92
CA SER A 306 29.68 -17.95 23.05
C SER A 306 30.63 -18.17 21.86
N LEU A 307 30.72 -17.23 20.90
CA LEU A 307 31.72 -17.21 19.82
C LEU A 307 32.66 -16.02 20.01
#